data_AF-A0A1V4E013-F1
#
_entry.id   AF-A0A1V4E013-F1
#
_cell.length_a   1.000
_cell.length_b   1.000
_cell.length_c   1.000
_cell.angle_alpha   90.00
_cell.angle_beta   90.00
_cell.angle_gamma   90.00
#
_symmetry.space_group_name_H-M   'P 1'
#
loop_
_entity.id
_entity.type
_entity.pdbx_description
1 polymer ?
#
loop_
_entity_poly.entity_id
_entity_poly.type
_entity_poly.pdbx_seq_one_letter_code
_entity_poly.pdbx_strand_id
1 'polypeptide(L)'
;MPVEELPEDEAERKRLFGTYRSNRSTPRPTRTLMARGAGHPFKALLDDCARRGRPPAVVFTILTRAQRVIRLSEPDGSAASWWLLALMEDDTARRVGWLRLRAETATAPPEDLIQEFDSYPLPEGEDALRDALTVMAMQTPWRPKTEDHERVLLLLGSQANGELARHIPELRARVAIDGVDLVVEDVPADSSTNVWEKTLHRALKLGGAVLTALTHEETSGWRIVEAIRRQHKDRRIIRLSPPEVWSVPVLLDLLRQHGVLPGLSARTDRRWPEAEPELRAGAAEDPRPAPSLQRTVHEAWLAKTGSGSNGDVLVPTAHRCNHSSRAWTRIRHGNAPKKYKGLQRYLMRLDPPGLMIRAKLCTHSGCGLVWLEYEVSVPAVDPDPDPDAANIDGRLSMPARAPPFMSRWP
;
A
#
# COMPACT_ATOMS: atom_id res chain seq x y z
N MET A 1 -0.93 -18.40 9.77
CA MET A 1 -0.56 -19.66 9.06
C MET A 1 0.67 -20.17 9.76
N PRO A 2 0.69 -21.42 10.21
CA PRO A 2 1.86 -21.96 10.90
C PRO A 2 3.08 -21.85 9.99
N VAL A 3 4.21 -21.44 10.57
CA VAL A 3 5.53 -21.57 9.94
C VAL A 3 5.69 -23.04 9.59
N GLU A 4 5.95 -23.31 8.31
CA GLU A 4 6.08 -24.65 7.83
C GLU A 4 7.47 -25.20 8.17
N GLU A 5 7.49 -26.24 8.99
CA GLU A 5 8.72 -26.94 9.33
C GLU A 5 9.32 -27.57 8.07
N LEU A 6 10.64 -27.43 7.94
CA LEU A 6 11.38 -28.08 6.89
C LEU A 6 11.77 -29.48 7.40
N PRO A 7 11.35 -30.58 6.74
CA PRO A 7 11.76 -31.92 7.18
C PRO A 7 13.29 -32.03 7.23
N GLU A 8 13.83 -32.68 8.26
CA GLU A 8 15.27 -32.89 8.36
C GLU A 8 15.75 -33.92 7.33
N ASP A 9 14.92 -34.92 7.02
CA ASP A 9 15.23 -35.96 6.05
C ASP A 9 15.28 -35.43 4.61
N GLU A 10 16.28 -35.87 3.84
CA GLU A 10 16.48 -35.42 2.46
C GLU A 10 15.42 -35.99 1.50
N ALA A 11 14.98 -37.22 1.72
CA ALA A 11 13.97 -37.86 0.86
C ALA A 11 12.59 -37.23 1.09
N GLU A 12 12.23 -36.92 2.33
CA GLU A 12 11.02 -36.17 2.67
C GLU A 12 11.04 -34.76 2.09
N ARG A 13 12.16 -34.03 2.20
CA ARG A 13 12.31 -32.72 1.55
C ARG A 13 12.11 -32.80 0.04
N LYS A 14 12.70 -33.80 -0.63
CA LYS A 14 12.52 -34.02 -2.08
C LYS A 14 11.05 -34.26 -2.44
N ARG A 15 10.32 -35.06 -1.65
CA ARG A 15 8.88 -35.30 -1.83
C ARG A 15 8.05 -34.05 -1.62
N LEU A 16 8.33 -33.28 -0.56
CA LEU A 16 7.66 -32.03 -0.24
C LEU A 16 7.85 -31.00 -1.38
N PHE A 17 9.07 -30.85 -1.89
CA PHE A 17 9.35 -29.95 -3.01
C PHE A 17 8.67 -30.41 -4.32
N GLY A 18 8.61 -31.72 -4.58
CA GLY A 18 7.86 -32.26 -5.72
C GLY A 18 6.37 -31.90 -5.65
N THR A 19 5.81 -31.94 -4.45
CA THR A 19 4.42 -31.53 -4.17
C THR A 19 4.21 -30.05 -4.46
N TYR A 20 5.07 -29.16 -3.93
CA TYR A 20 4.94 -27.72 -4.17
C TYR A 20 5.19 -27.29 -5.62
N ARG A 21 6.10 -27.97 -6.31
CA ARG A 21 6.34 -27.74 -7.75
C ARG A 21 5.07 -27.99 -8.58
N SER A 22 4.31 -29.04 -8.25
CA SER A 22 3.10 -29.44 -8.97
C SER A 22 1.84 -28.73 -8.47
N ASN A 23 1.86 -28.19 -7.26
CA ASN A 23 0.72 -27.53 -6.63
C ASN A 23 0.43 -26.15 -7.25
N ARG A 24 -0.77 -25.97 -7.83
CA ARG A 24 -1.19 -24.70 -8.43
C ARG A 24 -1.34 -23.55 -7.43
N SER A 25 -1.53 -23.83 -6.13
CA SER A 25 -1.60 -22.80 -5.10
C SER A 25 -0.23 -22.20 -4.75
N THR A 26 0.87 -22.85 -5.14
CA THR A 26 2.22 -22.33 -4.94
C THR A 26 2.51 -21.21 -5.94
N PRO A 27 3.08 -20.07 -5.49
CA PRO A 27 3.48 -18.97 -6.34
C PRO A 27 4.24 -19.44 -7.59
N ARG A 28 3.84 -18.93 -8.76
CA ARG A 28 4.52 -19.21 -10.04
C ARG A 28 6.05 -19.02 -9.97
N PRO A 29 6.60 -17.91 -9.42
CA PRO A 29 8.07 -17.77 -9.33
C PRO A 29 8.71 -18.88 -8.51
N THR A 30 8.07 -19.33 -7.43
CA THR A 30 8.54 -20.46 -6.61
C THR A 30 8.49 -21.78 -7.39
N ARG A 31 7.39 -22.05 -8.11
CA ARG A 31 7.29 -23.26 -8.95
C ARG A 31 8.34 -23.27 -10.06
N THR A 32 8.59 -22.14 -10.70
CA THR A 32 9.66 -22.01 -11.70
C THR A 32 11.03 -22.28 -11.07
N LEU A 33 11.28 -21.74 -9.88
CA LEU A 33 12.52 -21.96 -9.13
C LEU A 33 12.70 -23.44 -8.76
N MET A 34 11.63 -24.12 -8.33
CA MET A 34 11.62 -25.57 -8.05
C MET A 34 11.73 -26.45 -9.31
N ALA A 35 11.33 -25.93 -10.48
CA ALA A 35 11.40 -26.66 -11.75
C ALA A 35 12.79 -26.64 -12.39
N ARG A 36 13.65 -25.67 -12.06
CA ARG A 36 14.98 -25.46 -12.65
C ARG A 36 16.06 -26.46 -12.26
N GLY A 37 15.80 -27.34 -11.30
CA GLY A 37 16.74 -28.42 -10.98
C GLY A 37 16.30 -29.11 -9.71
N ALA A 38 16.27 -30.45 -9.75
CA ALA A 38 15.93 -31.29 -8.61
C ALA A 38 16.79 -30.93 -7.38
N GLY A 39 16.20 -30.25 -6.38
CA GLY A 39 16.79 -30.02 -5.06
C GLY A 39 17.86 -28.92 -4.94
N HIS A 40 18.72 -28.71 -5.94
CA HIS A 40 19.96 -27.94 -5.73
C HIS A 40 19.77 -26.41 -5.55
N PRO A 41 18.96 -25.70 -6.34
CA PRO A 41 18.84 -24.26 -6.21
C PRO A 41 18.07 -23.83 -4.97
N PHE A 42 17.05 -24.61 -4.60
CA PHE A 42 16.22 -24.34 -3.44
C PHE A 42 16.96 -24.66 -2.13
N LYS A 43 17.70 -25.77 -2.10
CA LYS A 43 18.58 -26.11 -0.97
C LYS A 43 19.69 -25.06 -0.80
N ALA A 44 20.39 -24.70 -1.87
CA ALA A 44 21.41 -23.64 -1.83
C ALA A 44 20.86 -22.30 -1.33
N LEU A 45 19.62 -21.99 -1.68
CA LEU A 45 18.91 -20.80 -1.22
C LEU A 45 18.54 -20.86 0.27
N LEU A 46 18.08 -22.01 0.77
CA LEU A 46 17.84 -22.21 2.21
C LEU A 46 19.14 -22.23 3.02
N ASP A 47 20.20 -22.83 2.48
CA ASP A 47 21.53 -22.87 3.09
C ASP A 47 22.15 -21.45 3.14
N ASP A 48 21.95 -20.63 2.10
CA ASP A 48 22.36 -19.22 2.09
C ASP A 48 21.55 -18.39 3.11
N CYS A 49 20.25 -18.64 3.26
CA CYS A 49 19.46 -18.03 4.33
C CYS A 49 19.96 -18.40 5.72
N ALA A 50 20.24 -19.69 5.95
CA ALA A 50 20.82 -20.14 7.21
C ALA A 50 22.16 -19.45 7.49
N ARG A 51 23.03 -19.33 6.47
CA ARG A 51 24.32 -18.63 6.55
C ARG A 51 24.17 -17.14 6.90
N ARG A 52 23.11 -16.48 6.41
CA ARG A 52 22.78 -15.09 6.72
C ARG A 52 22.06 -14.91 8.08
N GLY A 53 21.97 -15.97 8.89
CA GLY A 53 21.31 -15.95 10.21
C GLY A 53 19.79 -15.86 10.11
N ARG A 54 19.20 -16.31 9.00
CA ARG A 54 17.76 -16.21 8.73
C ARG A 54 17.09 -17.59 8.87
N PRO A 55 15.94 -17.71 9.57
CA PRO A 55 15.30 -19.01 9.79
C PRO A 55 14.84 -19.64 8.46
N PRO A 56 15.35 -20.83 8.08
CA PRO A 56 15.00 -21.47 6.81
C PRO A 56 13.50 -21.77 6.68
N ALA A 57 12.83 -22.08 7.79
CA ALA A 57 11.39 -22.36 7.83
C ALA A 57 10.53 -21.14 7.44
N VAL A 58 10.96 -19.93 7.82
CA VAL A 58 10.27 -18.67 7.48
C VAL A 58 10.38 -18.38 5.98
N VAL A 59 11.59 -18.50 5.43
CA VAL A 59 11.85 -18.33 4.00
C VAL A 59 11.10 -19.37 3.18
N PHE A 60 11.12 -20.62 3.65
CA PHE A 60 10.37 -21.72 3.06
C PHE A 60 8.88 -21.39 2.98
N THR A 61 8.30 -20.95 4.10
CA THR A 61 6.88 -20.59 4.18
C THR A 61 6.52 -19.45 3.22
N ILE A 62 7.38 -18.43 3.07
CA ILE A 62 7.16 -17.35 2.10
C ILE A 62 7.20 -17.89 0.68
N LEU A 63 8.17 -18.74 0.34
CA LEU A 63 8.28 -19.30 -1.00
C LEU A 63 7.07 -20.16 -1.35
N THR A 64 6.67 -21.07 -0.46
CA THR A 64 5.62 -22.06 -0.75
C THR A 64 4.21 -21.50 -0.62
N ARG A 65 4.01 -20.55 0.29
CA ARG A 65 2.68 -20.11 0.73
C ARG A 65 2.51 -18.58 0.80
N ALA A 66 3.35 -17.79 0.11
CA ALA A 66 3.13 -16.34 0.02
C ALA A 66 1.70 -16.02 -0.41
N GLN A 67 1.00 -15.22 0.42
CA GLN A 67 -0.35 -14.76 0.08
C GLN A 67 -0.33 -13.61 -0.93
N ARG A 68 0.85 -13.00 -1.15
CA ARG A 68 1.05 -11.94 -2.15
C ARG A 68 2.32 -12.16 -2.96
N VAL A 69 2.21 -11.97 -4.27
CA VAL A 69 3.32 -12.10 -5.23
C VAL A 69 3.25 -10.91 -6.19
N ILE A 70 4.28 -10.07 -6.19
CA ILE A 70 4.38 -8.84 -6.95
C ILE A 70 5.57 -8.98 -7.90
N ARG A 71 5.39 -8.62 -9.18
CA ARG A 71 6.50 -8.51 -10.13
C ARG A 71 6.96 -7.06 -10.17
N LEU A 72 8.24 -6.83 -9.94
CA LEU A 72 8.90 -5.53 -9.93
C LEU A 72 9.74 -5.38 -11.18
N SER A 73 9.32 -4.51 -12.09
CA SER A 73 10.10 -4.18 -13.28
C SER A 73 11.25 -3.23 -12.94
N GLU A 74 12.44 -3.49 -13.48
CA GLU A 74 13.52 -2.51 -13.43
C GLU A 74 13.23 -1.31 -14.35
N PRO A 75 13.81 -0.13 -14.07
CA PRO A 75 13.55 1.10 -14.85
C PRO A 75 13.96 1.01 -16.32
N ASP A 76 14.87 0.12 -16.65
CA ASP A 76 15.43 -0.16 -17.98
C ASP A 76 14.65 -1.26 -18.74
N GLY A 77 13.64 -1.86 -18.10
CA GLY A 77 12.87 -2.97 -18.66
C GLY A 77 13.58 -4.33 -18.61
N SER A 78 14.76 -4.43 -17.98
CA SER A 78 15.47 -5.69 -17.79
C SER A 78 14.95 -6.46 -16.56
N ALA A 79 15.55 -7.62 -16.27
CA ALA A 79 14.90 -8.74 -15.59
C ALA A 79 14.28 -8.37 -14.22
N ALA A 80 12.95 -8.43 -14.21
CA ALA A 80 12.04 -7.82 -13.25
C ALA A 80 11.78 -8.65 -11.98
N SER A 81 12.59 -8.47 -10.92
CA SER A 81 12.47 -9.17 -9.61
C SER A 81 11.04 -9.44 -9.08
N TRP A 82 10.84 -10.48 -8.28
CA TRP A 82 9.57 -10.83 -7.65
C TRP A 82 9.60 -10.53 -6.15
N TRP A 83 8.60 -9.83 -5.64
CA TRP A 83 8.33 -9.70 -4.21
C TRP A 83 7.27 -10.70 -3.78
N LEU A 84 7.60 -11.51 -2.77
CA LEU A 84 6.70 -12.45 -2.15
C LEU A 84 6.48 -11.98 -0.71
N LEU A 85 5.24 -11.90 -0.26
CA LEU A 85 4.93 -11.57 1.14
C LEU A 85 4.11 -12.70 1.75
N ALA A 86 4.47 -13.07 2.98
CA ALA A 86 3.74 -14.01 3.78
C ALA A 86 3.40 -13.49 5.18
N LEU A 87 2.18 -13.78 5.62
CA LEU A 87 1.76 -13.74 7.02
C LEU A 87 1.90 -15.14 7.61
N MET A 88 2.68 -15.23 8.69
CA MET A 88 3.09 -16.47 9.34
C MET A 88 2.79 -16.37 10.82
N GLU A 89 2.82 -17.52 11.48
CA GLU A 89 2.50 -17.70 12.88
C GLU A 89 3.44 -18.79 13.37
N ASP A 90 4.32 -18.46 14.30
CA ASP A 90 5.12 -19.43 15.03
C ASP A 90 4.60 -19.54 16.46
N ASP A 91 5.15 -20.47 17.24
CA ASP A 91 4.72 -20.74 18.62
C ASP A 91 4.87 -19.51 19.55
N THR A 92 5.57 -18.47 19.11
CA THR A 92 5.92 -17.30 19.91
C THR A 92 5.24 -16.01 19.45
N ALA A 93 4.94 -15.85 18.15
CA ALA A 93 4.35 -14.64 17.59
C ALA A 93 3.79 -14.82 16.17
N ARG A 94 2.85 -13.95 15.81
CA ARG A 94 2.49 -13.71 14.40
C ARG A 94 3.58 -12.87 13.72
N ARG A 95 3.88 -13.15 12.45
CA ARG A 95 4.98 -12.50 11.71
C ARG A 95 4.57 -12.12 10.31
N VAL A 96 5.13 -11.02 9.81
CA VAL A 96 5.14 -10.70 8.38
C VAL A 96 6.54 -10.98 7.88
N GLY A 97 6.65 -11.76 6.81
CA GLY A 97 7.89 -11.93 6.09
C GLY A 97 7.73 -11.51 4.64
N TRP A 98 8.81 -11.01 4.07
CA TRP A 98 8.88 -10.75 2.64
C TRP A 98 10.19 -11.23 2.06
N LEU A 99 10.16 -11.52 0.77
CA LEU A 99 11.26 -12.05 0.00
C LEU A 99 11.27 -11.42 -1.37
N ARG A 100 12.40 -10.82 -1.74
CA ARG A 100 12.70 -10.36 -3.10
C ARG A 100 13.53 -11.41 -3.82
N LEU A 101 12.94 -12.04 -4.82
CA LEU A 101 13.61 -12.94 -5.75
C LEU A 101 14.03 -12.21 -7.01
N ARG A 102 15.23 -12.45 -7.53
CA ARG A 102 15.61 -11.98 -8.86
C ARG A 102 14.74 -12.69 -9.91
N ALA A 103 14.17 -11.95 -10.87
CA ALA A 103 13.49 -12.61 -11.97
C ALA A 103 14.53 -13.05 -12.98
N GLU A 104 14.58 -14.37 -13.19
CA GLU A 104 15.09 -15.02 -14.40
C GLU A 104 16.17 -14.24 -15.17
N THR A 105 17.38 -14.21 -14.62
CA THR A 105 18.54 -14.32 -15.50
C THR A 105 18.91 -15.80 -15.56
N ALA A 106 19.15 -16.33 -16.74
CA ALA A 106 19.54 -17.73 -16.95
C ALA A 106 20.90 -18.09 -16.31
N THR A 107 21.58 -17.10 -15.72
CA THR A 107 22.98 -17.13 -15.34
C THR A 107 23.24 -16.83 -13.86
N ALA A 108 22.23 -16.40 -13.09
CA ALA A 108 22.44 -16.15 -11.66
C ALA A 108 22.58 -17.48 -10.91
N PRO A 109 23.65 -17.65 -10.12
CA PRO A 109 23.77 -18.81 -9.28
C PRO A 109 22.68 -18.81 -8.20
N PRO A 110 22.25 -19.98 -7.69
CA PRO A 110 21.14 -20.10 -6.74
C PRO A 110 21.23 -19.21 -5.50
N GLU A 111 22.44 -19.03 -4.99
CA GLU A 111 22.79 -18.18 -3.84
C GLU A 111 22.51 -16.68 -4.09
N ASP A 112 22.41 -16.24 -5.34
CA ASP A 112 22.13 -14.85 -5.73
C ASP A 112 20.66 -14.61 -6.10
N LEU A 113 19.81 -15.63 -5.97
CA LEU A 113 18.39 -15.53 -6.31
C LEU A 113 17.61 -14.73 -5.27
N ILE A 114 18.00 -14.75 -3.99
CA ILE A 114 17.44 -13.88 -2.96
C ILE A 114 18.21 -12.57 -2.96
N GLN A 115 17.54 -11.50 -3.35
CA GLN A 115 18.08 -10.15 -3.28
C GLN A 115 17.88 -9.56 -1.88
N GLU A 116 16.68 -9.73 -1.33
CA GLU A 116 16.30 -9.17 -0.04
C GLU A 116 15.38 -10.17 0.67
N PHE A 117 15.54 -10.30 1.98
CA PHE A 117 14.64 -11.07 2.82
C PHE A 117 14.57 -10.38 4.18
N ASP A 118 13.36 -10.24 4.70
CA ASP A 118 13.20 -9.88 6.08
C ASP A 118 11.92 -10.43 6.69
N SER A 119 11.87 -10.46 8.01
CA SER A 119 10.67 -10.84 8.73
C SER A 119 10.57 -10.11 10.06
N TYR A 120 9.38 -9.62 10.38
CA TYR A 120 9.11 -8.85 11.59
C TYR A 120 8.01 -9.53 12.38
N PRO A 121 8.16 -9.69 13.71
CA PRO A 121 7.03 -9.99 14.57
C PRO A 121 6.01 -8.87 14.42
N LEU A 122 4.75 -9.26 14.26
CA LEU A 122 3.64 -8.34 14.27
C LEU A 122 3.44 -7.87 15.71
N PRO A 123 3.64 -6.57 16.02
CA PRO A 123 3.21 -6.07 17.32
C PRO A 123 1.71 -6.28 17.46
N GLU A 124 1.25 -6.50 18.69
CA GLU A 124 -0.18 -6.52 18.99
C GLU A 124 -0.80 -5.17 18.59
N GLY A 125 -1.74 -5.21 17.63
CA GLY A 125 -2.31 -4.03 16.97
C GLY A 125 -2.07 -4.02 15.46
N GLU A 126 -2.94 -4.67 14.70
CA GLU A 126 -2.82 -4.82 13.23
C GLU A 126 -2.89 -3.48 12.46
N ASP A 127 -3.35 -2.39 13.08
CA ASP A 127 -3.68 -1.13 12.42
C ASP A 127 -2.44 -0.36 11.95
N ALA A 128 -1.37 -0.31 12.73
CA ALA A 128 -0.15 0.42 12.35
C ALA A 128 0.53 -0.18 11.10
N LEU A 129 0.52 -1.51 10.97
CA LEU A 129 1.03 -2.17 9.77
C LEU A 129 0.07 -2.01 8.59
N ARG A 130 -1.24 -2.13 8.81
CA ARG A 130 -2.25 -1.88 7.76
C ARG A 130 -2.13 -0.45 7.22
N ASP A 131 -1.85 0.53 8.09
CA ASP A 131 -1.60 1.90 7.70
C ASP A 131 -0.32 2.03 6.87
N ALA A 132 0.79 1.41 7.29
CA ALA A 132 2.03 1.41 6.50
C ALA A 132 1.85 0.79 5.11
N LEU A 133 1.18 -0.36 5.03
CA LEU A 133 0.83 -1.02 3.76
C LEU A 133 -0.11 -0.16 2.92
N THR A 134 -1.01 0.61 3.54
CA THR A 134 -1.93 1.53 2.86
C THR A 134 -1.15 2.63 2.18
N VAL A 135 -0.20 3.25 2.90
CA VAL A 135 0.68 4.27 2.33
C VAL A 135 1.44 3.71 1.12
N MET A 136 2.01 2.50 1.24
CA MET A 136 2.69 1.84 0.11
C MET A 136 1.75 1.56 -1.08
N ALA A 137 0.54 1.09 -0.82
CA ALA A 137 -0.47 0.79 -1.84
C ALA A 137 -1.11 2.04 -2.47
N MET A 138 -1.03 3.20 -1.83
CA MET A 138 -1.38 4.48 -2.46
C MET A 138 -0.26 5.01 -3.36
N GLN A 139 1.00 4.79 -2.97
CA GLN A 139 2.18 5.23 -3.73
C GLN A 139 2.42 4.37 -4.97
N THR A 140 2.10 3.09 -4.88
CA THR A 140 2.22 2.12 -5.97
C THR A 140 0.81 1.83 -6.47
N PRO A 141 0.47 1.91 -7.78
CA PRO A 141 -0.88 1.63 -8.29
C PRO A 141 -1.19 0.13 -8.26
N TRP A 142 -1.04 -0.49 -7.09
CA TRP A 142 -1.27 -1.89 -6.84
C TRP A 142 -2.75 -2.12 -6.58
N ARG A 143 -3.28 -3.20 -7.17
CA ARG A 143 -4.64 -3.70 -6.93
C ARG A 143 -4.61 -5.23 -6.92
N PRO A 144 -5.52 -5.88 -6.16
CA PRO A 144 -5.71 -7.32 -6.26
C PRO A 144 -6.09 -7.66 -7.70
N LYS A 145 -5.43 -8.65 -8.31
CA LYS A 145 -5.87 -9.18 -9.61
C LYS A 145 -7.00 -10.16 -9.34
N THR A 146 -8.22 -9.67 -9.43
CA THR A 146 -9.46 -10.45 -9.28
C THR A 146 -10.21 -10.49 -10.61
N GLU A 147 -11.00 -11.55 -10.78
CA GLU A 147 -11.88 -11.66 -11.95
C GLU A 147 -13.04 -10.66 -11.84
N ASP A 148 -13.62 -10.23 -12.97
CA ASP A 148 -14.66 -9.19 -12.99
C ASP A 148 -15.89 -9.55 -12.12
N HIS A 149 -16.13 -10.84 -11.88
CA HIS A 149 -17.23 -11.36 -11.07
C HIS A 149 -16.94 -11.36 -9.55
N GLU A 150 -15.69 -11.16 -9.14
CA GLU A 150 -15.27 -11.07 -7.73
C GLU A 150 -15.09 -9.62 -7.27
N ARG A 151 -15.07 -8.67 -8.20
CA ARG A 151 -14.89 -7.25 -7.91
C ARG A 151 -16.10 -6.63 -7.23
N VAL A 152 -15.84 -5.89 -6.18
CA VAL A 152 -16.88 -5.17 -5.44
C VAL A 152 -17.06 -3.78 -6.05
N LEU A 153 -18.31 -3.44 -6.39
CA LEU A 153 -18.67 -2.13 -6.91
C LEU A 153 -19.29 -1.28 -5.81
N LEU A 154 -18.74 -0.10 -5.55
CA LEU A 154 -19.34 0.94 -4.72
C LEU A 154 -19.84 2.08 -5.61
N LEU A 155 -21.16 2.29 -5.62
CA LEU A 155 -21.80 3.44 -6.24
C LEU A 155 -21.88 4.57 -5.23
N LEU A 156 -21.24 5.70 -5.54
CA LEU A 156 -21.28 6.90 -4.73
C LEU A 156 -22.28 7.91 -5.30
N GLY A 157 -23.23 8.31 -4.47
CA GLY A 157 -24.07 9.47 -4.73
C GLY A 157 -23.28 10.78 -4.64
N SER A 158 -23.89 11.85 -5.12
CA SER A 158 -23.38 13.22 -5.06
C SER A 158 -22.96 13.66 -3.65
N GLN A 159 -23.75 13.35 -2.62
CA GLN A 159 -23.42 13.69 -1.23
C GLN A 159 -22.18 12.93 -0.76
N ALA A 160 -22.22 11.59 -0.85
CA ALA A 160 -21.11 10.73 -0.44
C ALA A 160 -19.83 11.04 -1.22
N ASN A 161 -19.94 11.32 -2.52
CA ASN A 161 -18.82 11.70 -3.36
C ASN A 161 -18.23 13.06 -2.97
N GLY A 162 -19.06 14.05 -2.63
CA GLY A 162 -18.60 15.36 -2.17
C GLY A 162 -17.66 15.28 -0.95
N GLU A 163 -17.91 14.33 -0.06
CA GLU A 163 -17.11 14.11 1.15
C GLU A 163 -15.93 13.15 0.94
N LEU A 164 -16.13 12.09 0.13
CA LEU A 164 -15.15 11.02 -0.04
C LEU A 164 -14.21 11.18 -1.24
N ALA A 165 -14.49 12.04 -2.22
CA ALA A 165 -13.78 12.07 -3.51
C ALA A 165 -12.24 12.12 -3.35
N ARG A 166 -11.75 12.93 -2.42
CA ARG A 166 -10.30 13.07 -2.14
C ARG A 166 -9.70 11.84 -1.43
N HIS A 167 -10.53 11.05 -0.78
CA HIS A 167 -10.16 9.88 0.01
C HIS A 167 -10.40 8.53 -0.70
N ILE A 168 -11.01 8.53 -1.89
CA ILE A 168 -11.21 7.31 -2.70
C ILE A 168 -9.91 6.51 -2.91
N PRO A 169 -8.74 7.14 -3.18
CA PRO A 169 -7.48 6.38 -3.32
C PRO A 169 -7.10 5.63 -2.03
N GLU A 170 -7.25 6.27 -0.87
CA GLU A 170 -6.97 5.67 0.43
C GLU A 170 -7.92 4.51 0.73
N LEU A 171 -9.22 4.74 0.54
CA LEU A 171 -10.24 3.69 0.70
C LEU A 171 -9.91 2.46 -0.15
N ARG A 172 -9.61 2.66 -1.44
CA ARG A 172 -9.25 1.57 -2.34
C ARG A 172 -8.00 0.83 -1.88
N ALA A 173 -6.99 1.54 -1.39
CA ALA A 173 -5.77 0.95 -0.87
C ALA A 173 -6.03 0.11 0.39
N ARG A 174 -6.77 0.64 1.37
CA ARG A 174 -7.14 -0.07 2.61
C ARG A 174 -7.92 -1.36 2.31
N VAL A 175 -8.92 -1.27 1.45
CA VAL A 175 -9.76 -2.42 1.05
C VAL A 175 -8.95 -3.45 0.23
N ALA A 176 -8.02 -2.99 -0.60
CA ALA A 176 -7.13 -3.85 -1.37
C ALA A 176 -6.17 -4.66 -0.49
N ILE A 177 -5.67 -4.09 0.62
CA ILE A 177 -4.82 -4.81 1.58
C ILE A 177 -5.55 -6.02 2.16
N ASP A 178 -6.84 -5.84 2.46
CA ASP A 178 -7.73 -6.90 2.89
C ASP A 178 -8.14 -7.88 1.76
N GLY A 179 -7.64 -7.66 0.54
CA GLY A 179 -7.80 -8.57 -0.61
C GLY A 179 -9.03 -8.31 -1.47
N VAL A 180 -9.74 -7.22 -1.24
CA VAL A 180 -10.94 -6.86 -1.99
C VAL A 180 -10.58 -5.85 -3.08
N ASP A 181 -10.91 -6.15 -4.33
CA ASP A 181 -10.79 -5.18 -5.43
C ASP A 181 -12.04 -4.30 -5.49
N LEU A 182 -11.93 -3.12 -4.88
CA LEU A 182 -13.00 -2.13 -4.84
C LEU A 182 -12.96 -1.22 -6.07
N VAL A 183 -13.98 -1.36 -6.90
CA VAL A 183 -14.31 -0.40 -7.94
C VAL A 183 -15.26 0.63 -7.35
N VAL A 184 -14.92 1.91 -7.53
CA VAL A 184 -15.73 3.03 -7.03
C VAL A 184 -16.16 3.84 -8.24
N GLU A 185 -17.46 4.03 -8.42
CA GLU A 185 -18.02 4.82 -9.50
C GLU A 185 -18.83 5.99 -8.90
N ASP A 186 -18.49 7.19 -9.33
CA ASP A 186 -19.24 8.41 -9.05
C ASP A 186 -20.46 8.45 -9.98
N VAL A 187 -21.65 8.60 -9.39
CA VAL A 187 -22.90 8.61 -10.13
C VAL A 187 -23.30 10.07 -10.42
N PRO A 188 -23.35 10.48 -11.71
CA PRO A 188 -23.83 11.81 -12.07
C PRO A 188 -25.30 12.00 -11.66
N ALA A 189 -25.64 13.16 -11.12
CA ALA A 189 -27.02 13.48 -10.73
C ALA A 189 -28.00 13.43 -11.92
N ASP A 190 -27.54 13.76 -13.13
CA ASP A 190 -28.34 13.76 -14.35
C ASP A 190 -28.12 12.48 -15.18
N SER A 191 -29.20 11.68 -15.30
CA SER A 191 -29.21 10.42 -16.07
C SER A 191 -29.27 10.59 -17.59
N SER A 192 -29.45 11.80 -18.11
CA SER A 192 -29.46 12.07 -19.56
C SER A 192 -28.06 12.26 -20.16
N THR A 193 -27.02 12.21 -19.32
CA THR A 193 -25.65 12.53 -19.73
C THR A 193 -24.89 11.32 -20.26
N ASN A 194 -24.01 11.54 -21.24
CA ASN A 194 -23.06 10.53 -21.73
C ASN A 194 -22.14 9.99 -20.61
N VAL A 195 -21.93 10.76 -19.53
CA VAL A 195 -21.15 10.31 -18.37
C VAL A 195 -21.93 9.26 -17.60
N TRP A 196 -23.23 9.50 -17.36
CA TRP A 196 -24.10 8.54 -16.68
C TRP A 196 -24.23 7.23 -17.47
N GLU A 197 -24.39 7.29 -18.79
CA GLU A 197 -24.44 6.08 -19.63
C GLU A 197 -23.15 5.24 -19.54
N LYS A 198 -21.99 5.91 -19.50
CA LYS A 198 -20.70 5.23 -19.30
C LYS A 198 -20.59 4.59 -17.92
N THR A 199 -21.05 5.28 -16.88
CA THR A 199 -21.10 4.73 -15.51
C THR A 199 -22.01 3.51 -15.46
N LEU A 200 -23.20 3.57 -16.06
CA LEU A 200 -24.12 2.44 -16.19
C LEU A 200 -23.45 1.24 -16.89
N HIS A 201 -22.84 1.46 -18.06
CA HIS A 201 -22.21 0.38 -18.82
C HIS A 201 -21.08 -0.30 -18.04
N ARG A 202 -20.26 0.47 -17.32
CA ARG A 202 -19.22 -0.08 -16.43
C ARG A 202 -19.80 -0.87 -15.27
N ALA A 203 -20.84 -0.33 -14.63
CA ALA A 203 -21.50 -0.98 -13.50
C ALA A 203 -22.10 -2.34 -13.89
N LEU A 204 -22.70 -2.43 -15.08
CA LEU A 204 -23.29 -3.66 -15.63
C LEU A 204 -22.24 -4.70 -16.07
N LYS A 205 -21.01 -4.28 -16.38
CA LYS A 205 -19.92 -5.17 -16.77
C LYS A 205 -19.34 -5.96 -15.58
N LEU A 206 -19.39 -5.39 -14.38
CA LEU A 206 -18.90 -6.03 -13.16
C LEU A 206 -19.94 -7.03 -12.63
N GLY A 207 -19.49 -8.20 -12.17
CA GLY A 207 -20.38 -9.26 -11.67
C GLY A 207 -20.44 -9.37 -10.14
N GLY A 208 -19.45 -8.85 -9.41
CA GLY A 208 -19.39 -9.00 -7.95
C GLY A 208 -20.30 -8.06 -7.17
N ALA A 209 -20.31 -8.14 -5.84
CA ALA A 209 -21.28 -7.42 -5.00
C ALA A 209 -21.34 -5.90 -5.27
N VAL A 210 -22.55 -5.32 -5.18
CA VAL A 210 -22.77 -3.87 -5.31
C VAL A 210 -23.10 -3.29 -3.95
N LEU A 211 -22.40 -2.23 -3.57
CA LEU A 211 -22.73 -1.37 -2.44
C LEU A 211 -23.20 -0.03 -2.96
N THR A 212 -24.22 0.54 -2.31
CA THR A 212 -24.79 1.82 -2.70
C THR A 212 -24.71 2.80 -1.53
N ALA A 213 -23.89 3.84 -1.67
CA ALA A 213 -23.90 5.02 -0.81
C ALA A 213 -24.75 6.11 -1.48
N LEU A 214 -26.04 5.81 -1.66
CA LEU A 214 -27.03 6.65 -2.32
C LEU A 214 -28.11 7.08 -1.33
N THR A 215 -28.48 8.36 -1.37
CA THR A 215 -29.65 8.88 -0.66
C THR A 215 -30.93 8.52 -1.43
N HIS A 216 -32.09 8.69 -0.80
CA HIS A 216 -33.37 8.43 -1.46
C HIS A 216 -33.67 9.38 -2.63
N GLU A 217 -33.09 10.58 -2.60
CA GLU A 217 -33.35 11.64 -3.58
C GLU A 217 -32.52 11.44 -4.88
N GLU A 218 -31.49 10.59 -4.83
CA GLU A 218 -30.54 10.37 -5.93
C GLU A 218 -31.10 9.36 -6.97
N THR A 219 -32.16 9.79 -7.64
CA THR A 219 -32.92 8.96 -8.60
C THR A 219 -32.06 8.41 -9.75
N SER A 220 -31.03 9.12 -10.20
CA SER A 220 -30.14 8.64 -11.27
C SER A 220 -29.32 7.41 -10.84
N GLY A 221 -28.90 7.34 -9.58
CA GLY A 221 -28.17 6.18 -9.03
C GLY A 221 -29.08 4.99 -8.83
N TRP A 222 -30.30 5.21 -8.34
CA TRP A 222 -31.29 4.16 -8.21
C TRP A 222 -31.69 3.57 -9.57
N ARG A 223 -31.68 4.36 -10.66
CA ARG A 223 -31.85 3.84 -12.03
C ARG A 223 -30.74 2.87 -12.44
N ILE A 224 -29.49 3.12 -12.05
CA ILE A 224 -28.36 2.19 -12.30
C ILE A 224 -28.56 0.90 -11.49
N VAL A 225 -28.92 1.02 -10.21
CA VAL A 225 -29.19 -0.14 -9.34
C VAL A 225 -30.32 -1.01 -9.91
N GLU A 226 -31.40 -0.39 -10.37
CA GLU A 226 -32.52 -1.08 -10.99
C GLU A 226 -32.12 -1.80 -12.28
N ALA A 227 -31.29 -1.17 -13.12
CA ALA A 227 -30.75 -1.83 -14.32
C ALA A 227 -29.87 -3.05 -13.96
N ILE A 228 -29.05 -2.94 -12.91
CA ILE A 228 -28.25 -4.06 -12.41
C ILE A 228 -29.15 -5.21 -11.95
N ARG A 229 -30.21 -4.92 -11.17
CA ARG A 229 -31.16 -5.95 -10.69
C ARG A 229 -31.83 -6.70 -11.84
N ARG A 230 -32.19 -5.99 -12.91
CA ARG A 230 -32.84 -6.58 -14.09
C ARG A 230 -31.91 -7.51 -14.87
N GLN A 231 -30.66 -7.11 -15.05
CA GLN A 231 -29.68 -7.88 -15.83
C GLN A 231 -29.03 -9.01 -15.01
N HIS A 232 -28.80 -8.79 -13.72
CA HIS A 232 -28.06 -9.69 -12.83
C HIS A 232 -28.88 -10.00 -11.58
N LYS A 233 -29.85 -10.92 -11.70
CA LYS A 233 -30.79 -11.25 -10.62
C LYS A 233 -30.12 -11.79 -9.35
N ASP A 234 -29.00 -12.49 -9.50
CA ASP A 234 -28.29 -13.15 -8.39
C ASP A 234 -27.24 -12.24 -7.72
N ARG A 235 -27.05 -11.02 -8.25
CA ARG A 235 -26.02 -10.10 -7.75
C ARG A 235 -26.47 -9.48 -6.44
N ARG A 236 -25.68 -9.68 -5.38
CA ARG A 236 -25.94 -9.08 -4.06
C ARG A 236 -25.81 -7.56 -4.16
N ILE A 237 -26.90 -6.85 -3.85
CA ILE A 237 -26.93 -5.38 -3.77
C ILE A 237 -27.20 -4.99 -2.31
N ILE A 238 -26.26 -4.24 -1.74
CA ILE A 238 -26.24 -3.83 -0.35
C ILE A 238 -26.41 -2.32 -0.30
N ARG A 239 -27.45 -1.87 0.39
CA ARG A 239 -27.64 -0.46 0.65
C ARG A 239 -26.91 -0.08 1.94
N LEU A 240 -25.98 0.86 1.84
CA LEU A 240 -25.31 1.41 3.00
C LEU A 240 -26.21 2.45 3.66
N SER A 241 -26.41 2.34 4.97
CA SER A 241 -27.10 3.37 5.75
C SER A 241 -26.28 4.66 5.69
N PRO A 242 -26.85 5.80 5.26
CA PRO A 242 -26.11 7.04 5.18
C PRO A 242 -25.74 7.51 6.60
N PRO A 243 -24.44 7.68 6.90
CA PRO A 243 -24.01 8.30 8.15
C PRO A 243 -24.25 9.81 8.13
N GLU A 244 -24.08 10.47 9.27
CA GLU A 244 -24.07 11.94 9.35
C GLU A 244 -22.93 12.54 8.52
N VAL A 245 -21.76 11.89 8.54
CA VAL A 245 -20.57 12.28 7.77
C VAL A 245 -19.94 11.03 7.16
N TRP A 246 -19.71 11.08 5.85
CA TRP A 246 -18.96 10.06 5.12
C TRP A 246 -17.46 10.23 5.35
N SER A 247 -16.85 9.18 5.90
CA SER A 247 -15.39 9.10 6.07
C SER A 247 -14.88 7.71 5.72
N VAL A 248 -13.56 7.60 5.50
CA VAL A 248 -12.93 6.30 5.22
C VAL A 248 -13.15 5.32 6.38
N PRO A 249 -12.93 5.67 7.67
CA PRO A 249 -13.20 4.76 8.79
C PRO A 249 -14.64 4.25 8.81
N VAL A 250 -15.61 5.16 8.70
CA VAL A 250 -17.04 4.81 8.70
C VAL A 250 -17.37 3.84 7.56
N LEU A 251 -16.84 4.09 6.36
CA LEU A 251 -17.10 3.22 5.22
C LEU A 251 -16.45 1.85 5.37
N LEU A 252 -15.25 1.76 5.96
CA LEU A 252 -14.61 0.47 6.26
C LEU A 252 -15.42 -0.32 7.29
N ASP A 253 -15.97 0.34 8.31
CA ASP A 253 -16.83 -0.31 9.29
C ASP A 253 -18.12 -0.83 8.67
N LEU A 254 -18.78 -0.03 7.81
CA LEU A 254 -19.94 -0.47 7.05
C LEU A 254 -19.60 -1.68 6.15
N LEU A 255 -18.45 -1.67 5.48
CA LEU A 255 -18.00 -2.80 4.67
C LEU A 255 -17.76 -4.07 5.50
N ARG A 256 -17.24 -3.95 6.72
CA ARG A 256 -17.10 -5.07 7.67
C ARG A 256 -18.44 -5.59 8.15
N GLN A 257 -19.34 -4.69 8.57
CA GLN A 257 -20.70 -5.04 9.02
C GLN A 257 -21.48 -5.83 7.96
N HIS A 258 -21.28 -5.50 6.68
CA HIS A 258 -21.92 -6.20 5.57
C HIS A 258 -21.16 -7.43 5.06
N GLY A 259 -20.05 -7.80 5.71
CA GLY A 259 -19.25 -8.98 5.39
C GLY A 259 -18.46 -8.88 4.09
N VAL A 260 -18.21 -7.66 3.59
CA VAL A 260 -17.36 -7.43 2.42
C VAL A 260 -15.88 -7.50 2.80
N LEU A 261 -15.54 -6.91 3.94
CA LEU A 261 -14.22 -7.03 4.54
C LEU A 261 -14.24 -8.11 5.63
N PRO A 262 -13.15 -8.89 5.80
CA PRO A 262 -13.03 -9.79 6.93
C PRO A 262 -13.05 -8.97 8.23
N GLY A 263 -13.98 -9.29 9.14
CA GLY A 263 -14.01 -8.70 10.48
C GLY A 263 -12.76 -9.04 11.28
N LEU A 264 -12.40 -8.19 12.24
CA LEU A 264 -11.24 -8.39 13.15
C LEU A 264 -11.31 -9.72 13.92
N SER A 265 -12.51 -10.27 14.12
CA SER A 265 -12.78 -11.53 14.82
C SER A 265 -13.00 -12.75 13.92
N ALA A 266 -13.03 -12.61 12.59
CA ALA A 266 -13.51 -13.65 11.68
C ALA A 266 -12.41 -14.45 10.93
N ARG A 267 -11.14 -14.30 11.30
CA ARG A 267 -10.03 -14.93 10.54
C ARG A 267 -9.58 -16.31 11.01
N THR A 268 -10.15 -16.86 12.07
CA THR A 268 -9.81 -18.21 12.56
C THR A 268 -10.70 -19.34 12.03
N ASP A 269 -11.91 -19.06 11.52
CA ASP A 269 -12.77 -20.13 11.00
C ASP A 269 -13.10 -19.96 9.51
N ARG A 270 -12.32 -20.68 8.69
CA ARG A 270 -12.66 -20.96 7.27
C ARG A 270 -13.75 -22.05 7.17
N ARG A 271 -14.78 -21.95 8.01
CA ARG A 271 -16.09 -22.59 7.81
C ARG A 271 -17.13 -21.54 8.16
N TRP A 272 -17.95 -21.22 7.17
CA TRP A 272 -19.16 -20.43 7.33
C TRP A 272 -20.06 -21.11 8.37
N PRO A 273 -20.36 -20.51 9.53
CA PRO A 273 -21.29 -21.12 10.47
C PRO A 273 -22.71 -20.72 10.07
N GLU A 274 -23.54 -21.73 9.84
CA GLU A 274 -24.97 -21.63 10.10
C GLU A 274 -25.17 -21.60 11.63
N ALA A 275 -26.09 -20.72 12.07
CA ALA A 275 -26.66 -20.56 13.41
C ALA A 275 -25.79 -19.92 14.54
N GLU A 276 -26.39 -18.92 15.21
CA GLU A 276 -25.99 -18.38 16.53
C GLU A 276 -25.99 -19.48 17.62
N PRO A 277 -25.30 -19.30 18.78
CA PRO A 277 -25.86 -18.49 19.89
C PRO A 277 -24.87 -17.74 20.81
N GLU A 278 -25.44 -16.74 21.49
CA GLU A 278 -25.19 -16.20 22.85
C GLU A 278 -23.94 -15.38 23.21
N LEU A 279 -24.24 -14.14 23.64
CA LEU A 279 -23.37 -13.16 24.27
C LEU A 279 -22.70 -13.64 25.56
N ARG A 280 -21.41 -13.35 25.70
CA ARG A 280 -20.81 -12.95 26.99
C ARG A 280 -19.96 -11.70 26.82
N ALA A 281 -20.26 -10.69 27.63
CA ALA A 281 -19.54 -9.43 27.72
C ALA A 281 -18.13 -9.63 28.29
N GLY A 282 -17.14 -9.03 27.63
CA GLY A 282 -15.77 -8.85 28.12
C GLY A 282 -15.42 -7.36 28.11
N ALA A 283 -14.77 -6.90 29.17
CA ALA A 283 -14.56 -5.51 29.55
C ALA A 283 -13.82 -4.66 28.49
N ALA A 284 -14.18 -3.37 28.43
CA ALA A 284 -13.52 -2.36 27.61
C ALA A 284 -12.13 -2.02 28.17
N GLU A 285 -11.08 -2.17 27.35
CA GLU A 285 -9.78 -1.56 27.59
C GLU A 285 -9.81 -0.08 27.15
N ASP A 286 -9.24 0.79 27.98
CA ASP A 286 -9.15 2.22 27.72
C ASP A 286 -8.30 2.54 26.47
N PRO A 287 -8.75 3.45 25.59
CA PRO A 287 -8.01 3.80 24.37
C PRO A 287 -6.73 4.58 24.70
N ARG A 288 -5.58 4.04 24.29
CA ARG A 288 -4.30 4.78 24.28
C ARG A 288 -4.35 5.89 23.22
N PRO A 289 -3.87 7.11 23.51
CA PRO A 289 -3.83 8.19 22.53
C PRO A 289 -2.81 7.91 21.42
N ALA A 290 -3.18 8.20 20.17
CA ALA A 290 -2.33 8.05 18.99
C ALA A 290 -1.16 9.06 19.02
N PRO A 291 0.03 8.71 18.48
CA PRO A 291 1.16 9.63 18.41
C PRO A 291 0.84 10.86 17.56
N SER A 292 1.17 12.04 18.07
CA SER A 292 0.95 13.30 17.34
C SER A 292 2.03 13.48 16.25
N LEU A 293 1.62 13.93 15.05
CA LEU A 293 2.51 14.17 13.92
C LEU A 293 2.68 15.68 13.72
N GLN A 294 3.92 16.17 13.70
CA GLN A 294 4.22 17.56 13.37
C GLN A 294 4.45 17.69 11.86
N ARG A 295 3.67 18.55 11.21
CA ARG A 295 3.79 18.83 9.77
C ARG A 295 4.60 20.10 9.55
N THR A 296 5.72 20.00 8.83
CA THR A 296 6.54 21.14 8.45
C THR A 296 6.48 21.36 6.94
N VAL A 297 6.25 22.61 6.52
CA VAL A 297 6.15 22.99 5.11
C VAL A 297 7.47 23.60 4.64
N HIS A 298 7.96 23.13 3.50
CA HIS A 298 9.24 23.50 2.91
C HIS A 298 9.06 23.94 1.45
N GLU A 299 9.97 24.79 0.97
CA GLU A 299 10.05 25.17 -0.44
C GLU A 299 11.38 24.73 -1.06
N ALA A 300 11.32 24.21 -2.28
CA ALA A 300 12.49 23.84 -3.08
C ALA A 300 12.38 24.39 -4.50
N TRP A 301 13.53 24.73 -5.06
CA TRP A 301 13.68 25.12 -6.46
C TRP A 301 14.59 24.10 -7.13
N LEU A 302 14.13 23.57 -8.25
CA LEU A 302 14.72 22.39 -8.88
C LEU A 302 15.03 22.68 -10.35
N ALA A 303 16.26 22.40 -10.76
CA ALA A 303 16.69 22.49 -12.16
C ALA A 303 16.81 21.10 -12.78
N LYS A 304 16.55 21.01 -14.08
CA LYS A 304 16.74 19.79 -14.87
C LYS A 304 18.21 19.65 -15.25
N THR A 305 18.84 18.53 -14.90
CA THR A 305 20.29 18.33 -15.08
C THR A 305 20.67 17.47 -16.31
N GLY A 306 19.84 17.43 -17.35
CA GLY A 306 20.18 16.76 -18.62
C GLY A 306 19.02 16.59 -19.59
N SER A 307 19.32 16.45 -20.89
CA SER A 307 18.38 16.25 -22.01
C SER A 307 18.42 14.82 -22.57
N GLY A 308 18.69 13.82 -21.73
CA GLY A 308 18.75 12.41 -22.13
C GLY A 308 17.39 11.70 -22.11
N SER A 309 17.26 10.65 -22.93
CA SER A 309 16.09 9.76 -23.03
C SER A 309 15.73 9.01 -21.73
N ASN A 310 16.57 9.06 -20.70
CA ASN A 310 16.42 8.29 -19.45
C ASN A 310 15.71 9.01 -18.30
N GLY A 311 14.98 10.09 -18.61
CA GLY A 311 14.04 10.73 -17.70
C GLY A 311 14.68 11.79 -16.81
N ASP A 312 14.18 13.01 -16.96
CA ASP A 312 14.58 14.24 -16.28
C ASP A 312 14.88 14.03 -14.79
N VAL A 313 16.15 14.20 -14.42
CA VAL A 313 16.57 14.30 -13.02
C VAL A 313 16.47 15.76 -12.60
N LEU A 314 15.76 16.00 -11.50
CA LEU A 314 15.62 17.31 -10.89
C LEU A 314 16.54 17.40 -9.67
N VAL A 315 17.35 18.45 -9.62
CA VAL A 315 18.31 18.69 -8.54
C VAL A 315 18.04 20.05 -7.90
N PRO A 316 18.09 20.16 -6.56
CA PRO A 316 18.01 21.44 -5.86
C PRO A 316 18.96 22.48 -6.44
N THR A 317 18.46 23.71 -6.58
CA THR A 317 19.24 24.85 -7.02
C THR A 317 18.89 26.10 -6.22
N ALA A 318 19.91 26.94 -5.98
CA ALA A 318 19.72 28.29 -5.46
C ALA A 318 19.22 29.26 -6.54
N HIS A 319 19.24 28.86 -7.82
CA HIS A 319 18.80 29.71 -8.92
C HIS A 319 17.30 30.02 -8.85
N ARG A 320 16.95 31.27 -9.16
CA ARG A 320 15.58 31.79 -9.26
C ARG A 320 15.47 32.51 -10.59
N CYS A 321 14.43 32.22 -11.38
CA CYS A 321 14.19 32.96 -12.62
C CYS A 321 13.14 34.05 -12.42
N ASN A 322 13.39 35.25 -12.95
CA ASN A 322 12.49 36.40 -12.85
C ASN A 322 11.50 36.49 -14.03
N HIS A 323 11.23 35.37 -14.70
CA HIS A 323 10.25 35.34 -15.78
C HIS A 323 8.85 35.68 -15.28
N SER A 324 8.05 36.31 -16.14
CA SER A 324 6.71 36.77 -15.80
C SER A 324 5.84 35.64 -15.24
N SER A 325 4.87 35.99 -14.40
CA SER A 325 3.93 35.02 -13.79
C SER A 325 3.20 34.15 -14.83
N ARG A 326 3.00 34.65 -16.06
CA ARG A 326 2.40 33.92 -17.19
C ARG A 326 3.31 32.80 -17.73
N ALA A 327 4.62 32.89 -17.51
CA ALA A 327 5.58 31.84 -17.87
C ALA A 327 5.59 30.69 -16.86
N TRP A 328 4.83 30.76 -15.76
CA TRP A 328 4.77 29.72 -14.74
C TRP A 328 3.49 28.89 -14.88
N THR A 329 3.65 27.62 -15.24
CA THR A 329 2.54 26.68 -15.39
C THR A 329 2.44 25.77 -14.16
N ARG A 330 1.25 25.68 -13.56
CA ARG A 330 0.99 24.80 -12.42
C ARG A 330 1.03 23.33 -12.83
N ILE A 331 1.77 22.53 -12.08
CA ILE A 331 1.80 21.07 -12.23
C ILE A 331 0.64 20.51 -11.38
N ARG A 332 -0.36 19.92 -12.03
CA ARG A 332 -1.53 19.32 -11.37
C ARG A 332 -1.26 17.85 -11.01
N HIS A 333 -1.70 17.39 -9.83
CA HIS A 333 -1.52 16.00 -9.35
C HIS A 333 -1.98 14.94 -10.36
N GLY A 334 -3.02 15.19 -11.15
CA GLY A 334 -3.49 14.25 -12.19
C GLY A 334 -2.61 14.14 -13.44
N ASN A 335 -1.79 15.16 -13.75
CA ASN A 335 -0.88 15.21 -14.90
C ASN A 335 0.60 15.00 -14.51
N ALA A 336 0.92 15.11 -13.22
CA ALA A 336 2.26 14.95 -12.66
C ALA A 336 2.92 13.57 -12.92
N PRO A 337 2.21 12.42 -12.89
CA PRO A 337 2.86 11.11 -13.00
C PRO A 337 3.50 10.83 -14.36
N LYS A 338 3.00 11.46 -15.44
CA LYS A 338 3.48 11.20 -16.80
C LYS A 338 4.60 12.13 -17.26
N LYS A 339 4.60 13.40 -16.86
CA LYS A 339 5.55 14.41 -17.38
C LYS A 339 6.63 14.86 -16.38
N TYR A 340 6.51 14.58 -15.09
CA TYR A 340 7.46 15.09 -14.07
C TYR A 340 7.85 14.03 -13.02
N LYS A 341 8.28 12.85 -13.49
CA LYS A 341 8.83 11.79 -12.64
C LYS A 341 9.99 12.28 -11.74
N GLY A 342 10.73 13.30 -12.19
CA GLY A 342 11.80 13.93 -11.41
C GLY A 342 11.34 14.55 -10.09
N LEU A 343 10.11 15.07 -10.00
CA LEU A 343 9.58 15.65 -8.76
C LEU A 343 9.29 14.59 -7.70
N GLN A 344 8.68 13.48 -8.13
CA GLN A 344 8.42 12.35 -7.24
C GLN A 344 9.73 11.75 -6.73
N ARG A 345 10.73 11.59 -7.61
CA ARG A 345 12.06 11.12 -7.22
C ARG A 345 12.75 12.04 -6.22
N TYR A 346 12.62 13.36 -6.37
CA TYR A 346 13.18 14.33 -5.43
C TYR A 346 12.51 14.20 -4.04
N LEU A 347 11.18 14.19 -4.00
CA LEU A 347 10.42 14.09 -2.76
C LEU A 347 10.66 12.79 -1.99
N MET A 348 10.82 11.67 -2.70
CA MET A 348 11.10 10.35 -2.11
C MET A 348 12.54 10.21 -1.57
N ARG A 349 13.45 11.13 -1.93
CA ARG A 349 14.83 11.15 -1.39
C ARG A 349 14.96 11.96 -0.12
N LEU A 350 13.93 12.71 0.26
CA LEU A 350 13.91 13.42 1.53
C LEU A 350 13.75 12.40 2.67
N ASP A 351 14.33 12.71 3.82
CA ASP A 351 14.19 11.90 5.04
C ASP A 351 13.69 12.80 6.18
N PRO A 352 12.40 12.71 6.58
CA PRO A 352 11.35 11.85 6.00
C PRO A 352 10.93 12.24 4.56
N PRO A 353 10.31 11.32 3.80
CA PRO A 353 9.81 11.62 2.45
C PRO A 353 8.81 12.77 2.46
N GLY A 354 8.95 13.69 1.49
CA GLY A 354 8.08 14.85 1.37
C GLY A 354 6.79 14.55 0.58
N LEU A 355 5.70 15.22 0.94
CA LEU A 355 4.45 15.21 0.18
C LEU A 355 4.27 16.55 -0.55
N MET A 356 4.08 16.51 -1.86
CA MET A 356 3.89 17.73 -2.67
C MET A 356 2.58 18.43 -2.31
N ILE A 357 2.66 19.70 -1.92
CA ILE A 357 1.50 20.59 -1.76
C ILE A 357 1.22 21.31 -3.09
N ARG A 358 2.24 21.93 -3.69
CA ARG A 358 2.13 22.66 -4.96
C ARG A 358 3.42 22.58 -5.74
N ALA A 359 3.32 22.57 -7.07
CA ALA A 359 4.48 22.74 -7.93
C ALA A 359 4.15 23.58 -9.17
N LYS A 360 5.13 24.35 -9.65
CA LYS A 360 5.04 25.19 -10.84
C LYS A 360 6.31 25.01 -11.69
N LEU A 361 6.17 24.91 -13.01
CA LEU A 361 7.27 24.90 -13.95
C LEU A 361 7.35 26.23 -14.70
N CYS A 362 8.54 26.80 -14.86
CA CYS A 362 8.78 27.88 -15.79
C CYS A 362 8.90 27.35 -17.23
N THR A 363 7.97 27.76 -18.09
CA THR A 363 7.90 27.40 -19.51
C THR A 363 8.58 28.42 -20.42
N HIS A 364 9.27 29.42 -19.88
CA HIS A 364 10.10 30.31 -20.68
C HIS A 364 11.18 29.49 -21.39
N SER A 365 11.42 29.79 -22.68
CA SER A 365 12.35 29.04 -23.51
C SER A 365 13.72 28.91 -22.82
N GLY A 366 14.20 27.68 -22.65
CA GLY A 366 15.50 27.38 -22.04
C GLY A 366 15.55 27.46 -20.50
N CYS A 367 14.50 27.89 -19.79
CA CYS A 367 14.54 28.01 -18.33
C CYS A 367 14.33 26.66 -17.62
N GLY A 368 13.17 26.03 -17.80
CA GLY A 368 12.88 24.70 -17.25
C GLY A 368 12.92 24.59 -15.72
N LEU A 369 12.96 25.72 -14.99
CA LEU A 369 13.04 25.75 -13.53
C LEU A 369 11.72 25.34 -12.89
N VAL A 370 11.78 24.49 -11.87
CA VAL A 370 10.60 24.04 -11.13
C VAL A 370 10.64 24.62 -9.72
N TRP A 371 9.53 25.22 -9.30
CA TRP A 371 9.27 25.57 -7.90
C TRP A 371 8.34 24.52 -7.29
N LEU A 372 8.66 24.10 -6.07
CA LEU A 372 7.97 23.03 -5.34
C LEU A 372 7.76 23.47 -3.89
N GLU A 373 6.54 23.35 -3.42
CA GLU A 373 6.12 23.48 -2.02
C GLU A 373 5.69 22.10 -1.55
N TYR A 374 6.26 21.61 -0.45
CA TYR A 374 6.06 20.26 0.06
C TYR A 374 5.99 20.20 1.58
N GLU A 375 5.29 19.23 2.14
CA GLU A 375 5.24 18.95 3.56
C GLU A 375 6.11 17.75 3.92
N VAL A 376 6.71 17.77 5.10
CA VAL A 376 7.39 16.64 5.73
C VAL A 376 6.73 16.40 7.07
N SER A 377 6.29 15.17 7.32
CA SER A 377 5.68 14.76 8.58
C SER A 377 6.74 14.08 9.43
N VAL A 378 7.07 14.67 10.57
CA VAL A 378 7.98 14.09 11.56
C VAL A 378 7.15 13.69 12.78
N PRO A 379 7.41 12.53 13.41
CA PRO A 379 6.84 12.23 14.72
C PRO A 379 7.08 13.42 15.65
N ALA A 380 6.04 13.90 16.33
CA ALA A 380 6.27 14.83 17.42
C ALA A 380 7.12 14.09 18.45
N VAL A 381 8.36 14.52 18.59
CA VAL A 381 9.13 14.16 19.78
C VAL A 381 8.41 14.91 20.90
N ASP A 382 7.77 14.17 21.81
CA ASP A 382 7.27 14.77 23.04
C ASP A 382 8.45 15.55 23.62
N PRO A 383 8.32 16.86 23.87
CA PRO A 383 9.34 17.55 24.62
C PRO A 383 9.46 16.77 25.93
N ASP A 384 10.70 16.35 26.24
CA ASP A 384 11.02 15.66 27.49
C ASP A 384 10.18 16.27 28.61
N PRO A 385 9.46 15.47 29.43
CA PRO A 385 8.73 16.00 30.55
C PRO A 385 9.69 16.85 31.37
N ASP A 386 9.29 18.09 31.56
CA ASP A 386 10.02 19.16 32.23
C ASP A 386 10.90 18.64 33.37
N PRO A 387 12.24 18.75 33.30
CA PRO A 387 13.14 18.27 34.36
C PRO A 387 12.94 19.00 35.70
N ASP A 388 12.10 20.04 35.75
CA ASP A 388 11.81 20.82 36.94
C ASP A 388 10.75 20.22 37.88
N ALA A 389 10.18 19.04 37.57
CA ALA A 389 9.26 18.34 38.49
C ALA A 389 9.96 17.58 39.65
N ALA A 390 11.29 17.56 39.70
CA ALA A 390 12.05 16.92 40.78
C ALA A 390 13.12 17.87 41.35
N ASN A 391 12.69 19.00 41.90
CA ASN A 391 13.58 19.91 42.61
C ASN A 391 13.68 19.53 44.10
N ILE A 392 14.58 18.60 44.47
CA ILE A 392 15.21 18.57 45.79
C ILE A 392 16.70 18.19 45.63
N ASP A 393 17.56 19.08 46.10
CA ASP A 393 19.00 18.95 46.38
C ASP A 393 20.02 19.03 45.22
N GLY A 394 20.25 20.26 44.77
CA GLY A 394 21.53 20.96 44.99
C GLY A 394 22.82 20.34 44.43
N ARG A 395 23.28 20.85 43.29
CA ARG A 395 24.59 21.55 43.08
C ARG A 395 24.97 21.62 41.59
N LEU A 396 25.20 22.84 41.12
CA LEU A 396 26.22 23.30 40.15
C LEU A 396 26.47 22.44 38.88
N SER A 397 26.15 22.98 37.69
CA SER A 397 27.16 23.49 36.73
C SER A 397 26.57 23.94 35.37
N MET A 398 27.25 24.93 34.81
CA MET A 398 27.01 25.73 33.58
C MET A 398 27.11 24.97 32.23
N PRO A 399 26.76 25.62 31.09
CA PRO A 399 26.32 24.96 29.86
C PRO A 399 27.45 24.66 28.86
N ALA A 400 27.27 23.63 28.04
CA ALA A 400 28.17 23.29 26.93
C ALA A 400 27.56 23.64 25.56
N ARG A 401 28.35 24.43 24.83
CA ARG A 401 28.20 24.97 23.48
C ARG A 401 27.86 23.95 22.39
N ALA A 402 27.13 24.43 21.38
CA ALA A 402 27.09 23.86 20.03
C ALA A 402 28.49 23.90 19.36
N PRO A 403 28.84 22.89 18.54
CA PRO A 403 29.95 23.02 17.60
C PRO A 403 29.44 23.53 16.24
N PRO A 404 30.15 24.49 15.61
CA PRO A 404 30.01 24.78 14.19
C PRO A 404 30.90 23.83 13.38
N PHE A 405 30.48 23.38 12.20
CA PHE A 405 31.42 22.82 11.22
C PHE A 405 31.09 23.32 9.80
N MET A 406 31.89 24.30 9.37
CA MET A 406 32.42 24.45 8.01
C MET A 406 33.16 23.14 7.64
N SER A 407 33.45 22.70 6.42
CA SER A 407 33.69 23.35 5.14
C SER A 407 34.00 22.23 4.13
N ARG A 408 33.54 22.43 2.89
CA ARG A 408 34.18 22.07 1.61
C ARG A 408 34.50 20.59 1.31
N TRP A 409 34.64 20.37 0.01
CA TRP A 409 35.49 19.42 -0.73
C TRP A 409 34.67 18.81 -1.88
N PRO A 410 35.32 18.48 -3.02
CA PRO A 410 36.08 19.32 -3.95
C PRO A 410 35.23 19.81 -5.14
#